data_AF-A0A537YM91-F1
#
_entry.id   AF-A0A537YM91-F1
#
_cell.length_a   1.000
_cell.length_b   1.000
_cell.length_c   1.000
_cell.angle_alpha   90.00
_cell.angle_beta   90.00
_cell.angle_gamma   90.00
#
_symmetry.space_group_name_H-M   'P 1'
#
loop_
_entity.id
_entity.type
_entity.pdbx_description
1 polymer ?
#
loop_
_entity_poly.entity_id
_entity_poly.type
_entity_poly.pdbx_seq_one_letter_code
_entity_poly.pdbx_strand_id
1 'polypeptide(L)'
;MPFWIARKAAPHLWKRVPWAKVWVVSLWLLKKGQDRIEQNLTSRDQTEFWNLIKKSKGMPGNLTQRDRTRLKHLVGKAIRG
;
A
#
# COMPACT_ATOMS: atom_id res chain seq x y z
N MET A 1 5.03 -10.81 -7.39
CA MET A 1 4.06 -9.68 -7.38
C MET A 1 2.95 -10.00 -8.36
N PRO A 2 1.66 -9.86 -8.02
CA PRO A 2 0.58 -10.09 -8.97
C PRO A 2 0.77 -9.31 -10.29
N PHE A 3 0.61 -9.97 -11.44
CA PHE A 3 0.95 -9.42 -12.77
C PHE A 3 0.29 -8.07 -13.09
N TRP A 4 -0.97 -7.91 -12.67
CA TRP A 4 -1.73 -6.67 -12.81
C TRP A 4 -1.20 -5.48 -11.99
N ILE A 5 -0.43 -5.71 -10.92
CA ILE A 5 0.20 -4.65 -10.12
C ILE A 5 1.36 -4.03 -10.89
N ALA A 6 2.18 -4.86 -11.56
CA ALA A 6 3.27 -4.37 -12.41
C ALA A 6 2.71 -3.48 -13.55
N ARG A 7 1.59 -3.89 -14.15
CA ARG A 7 0.90 -3.11 -15.20
C ARG A 7 0.25 -1.81 -14.69
N LYS A 8 -0.13 -1.75 -13.41
CA LYS A 8 -0.77 -0.56 -12.79
C LYS A 8 0.16 0.26 -11.91
N ALA A 9 1.46 -0.03 -11.92
CA ALA A 9 2.45 0.73 -11.18
C ALA A 9 2.55 2.20 -11.65
N ALA A 10 2.10 2.51 -12.87
CA ALA A 10 2.10 3.87 -13.38
C ALA A 10 1.23 4.82 -12.50
N PRO A 11 1.70 6.05 -12.18
CA PRO A 11 1.03 6.94 -11.21
C PRO A 11 -0.42 7.27 -11.55
N HIS A 12 -0.70 7.45 -12.85
CA HIS A 12 -2.01 7.79 -13.37
C HIS A 12 -3.01 6.62 -13.24
N LEU A 13 -2.55 5.38 -13.40
CA LEU A 13 -3.37 4.18 -13.23
C LEU A 13 -3.59 3.87 -11.75
N TRP A 14 -2.58 4.09 -10.91
CA TRP A 14 -2.66 3.83 -9.48
C TRP A 14 -3.74 4.67 -8.78
N LYS A 15 -3.90 5.93 -9.18
CA LYS A 15 -4.99 6.81 -8.69
C LYS A 15 -6.37 6.20 -8.92
N ARG A 16 -6.57 5.41 -9.97
CA ARG A 16 -7.85 4.76 -10.31
C ARG A 16 -8.03 3.36 -9.70
N VAL A 17 -7.03 2.85 -8.97
CA VAL A 17 -7.14 1.52 -8.34
C VAL A 17 -8.19 1.58 -7.22
N PRO A 18 -9.20 0.69 -7.25
CA PRO A 18 -10.20 0.58 -6.18
C PRO A 18 -9.58 0.25 -4.83
N TRP A 19 -10.19 0.69 -3.74
CA TRP A 19 -9.67 0.50 -2.39
C TRP A 19 -9.41 -0.98 -2.03
N ALA A 20 -10.35 -1.88 -2.35
CA ALA A 20 -10.18 -3.31 -2.09
C ALA A 20 -8.91 -3.88 -2.72
N LYS A 21 -8.55 -3.36 -3.90
CA LYS A 21 -7.34 -3.74 -4.64
C LYS A 21 -6.08 -3.23 -3.93
N VAL A 22 -6.10 -1.98 -3.47
CA VAL A 22 -5.02 -1.41 -2.63
C VAL A 22 -4.79 -2.26 -1.38
N TRP A 23 -5.87 -2.67 -0.70
CA TRP A 23 -5.78 -3.49 0.50
C TRP A 23 -5.11 -4.85 0.25
N VAL A 24 -5.49 -5.54 -0.83
CA VAL A 24 -4.83 -6.79 -1.25
C VAL A 24 -3.34 -6.58 -1.49
N VAL A 25 -2.96 -5.47 -2.12
CA VAL A 25 -1.56 -5.14 -2.33
C VAL A 25 -0.84 -4.88 -1.00
N SER A 26 -1.45 -4.14 -0.07
CA SER A 26 -0.88 -3.91 1.25
C SER A 26 -0.56 -5.24 1.97
N LEU A 27 -1.51 -6.18 1.95
CA LEU A 27 -1.32 -7.52 2.51
C LEU A 27 -0.25 -8.33 1.79
N TRP A 28 -0.15 -8.18 0.47
CA TRP A 28 0.90 -8.82 -0.31
C TRP A 28 2.28 -8.25 0.03
N LEU A 29 2.41 -6.92 0.19
CA LEU A 29 3.65 -6.27 0.60
C LEU A 29 4.09 -6.76 1.98
N LEU A 30 3.16 -6.90 2.93
CA LEU A 30 3.45 -7.46 4.25
C LEU A 30 4.00 -8.90 4.20
N LYS A 31 3.47 -9.74 3.31
CA LYS A 31 3.84 -11.17 3.25
C LYS A 31 5.02 -11.49 2.35
N LYS A 32 5.20 -10.73 1.26
CA LYS A 32 6.11 -11.09 0.16
C LYS A 32 6.86 -9.89 -0.45
N GLY A 33 6.69 -8.69 0.09
CA GLY A 33 7.22 -7.46 -0.48
C GLY A 33 7.80 -6.51 0.56
N GLN A 34 8.27 -7.04 1.70
CA GLN A 34 8.95 -6.23 2.71
C GLN A 34 10.19 -5.54 2.12
N ASP A 35 10.98 -6.23 1.30
CA ASP A 35 12.13 -5.63 0.61
C ASP A 35 11.76 -4.38 -0.20
N ARG A 36 10.57 -4.36 -0.82
CA ARG A 36 10.09 -3.20 -1.57
C ARG A 36 9.65 -2.06 -0.66
N ILE A 37 9.10 -2.38 0.51
CA ILE A 37 8.81 -1.38 1.54
C ILE A 37 10.14 -0.76 2.00
N GLU A 38 11.14 -1.57 2.28
CA GLU A 38 12.44 -1.11 2.79
C GLU A 38 13.23 -0.30 1.77
N GLN A 39 13.22 -0.72 0.49
CA GLN A 39 13.96 -0.05 -0.57
C GLN A 39 13.29 1.25 -1.04
N ASN A 40 11.95 1.29 -1.11
CA ASN A 40 11.24 2.39 -1.78
C ASN A 40 10.53 3.36 -0.82
N LEU A 41 10.36 3.00 0.47
CA LEU A 41 9.80 3.89 1.48
C LEU A 41 10.89 4.36 2.44
N THR A 42 10.79 5.62 2.86
CA THR A 42 11.65 6.17 3.93
C THR A 42 11.24 5.57 5.28
N SER A 43 12.11 5.63 6.29
CA SER A 43 11.82 5.09 7.64
C SER A 43 10.53 5.66 8.25
N ARG A 44 10.22 6.93 7.95
CA ARG A 44 8.96 7.59 8.35
C ARG A 44 7.75 6.97 7.65
N ASP A 45 7.83 6.80 6.33
CA ASP A 45 6.77 6.22 5.52
C ASP A 45 6.53 4.74 5.87
N GLN A 46 7.59 3.99 6.18
CA GLN A 46 7.51 2.62 6.67
C GLN A 46 6.74 2.56 7.99
N THR A 47 7.13 3.40 8.97
CA THR A 47 6.45 3.48 10.27
C THR A 47 4.96 3.84 10.11
N GLU A 48 4.66 4.79 9.23
CA GLU A 48 3.29 5.19 8.95
C GLU A 48 2.48 4.06 8.29
N PHE A 49 3.08 3.32 7.35
CA PHE A 49 2.47 2.13 6.76
C PHE A 49 2.13 1.10 7.83
N TRP A 50 3.09 0.76 8.71
CA TRP A 50 2.87 -0.18 9.81
C TRP A 50 1.78 0.29 10.78
N ASN A 51 1.74 1.57 11.10
CA ASN A 51 0.71 2.15 11.96
C ASN A 51 -0.69 2.04 11.34
N LEU A 52 -0.83 2.27 10.04
CA LEU A 52 -2.10 2.11 9.32
C LEU A 52 -2.53 0.64 9.26
N ILE A 53 -1.59 -0.29 9.04
CA ILE A 53 -1.88 -1.72 9.09
C ILE A 53 -2.35 -2.13 10.50
N LYS A 54 -1.64 -1.71 11.56
CA LYS A 54 -2.05 -1.97 12.95
C LYS A 54 -3.43 -1.36 13.26
N LYS A 55 -3.68 -0.11 12.85
CA LYS A 55 -4.95 0.59 13.04
C LYS A 55 -6.13 -0.14 12.37
N SER A 56 -5.90 -0.77 11.21
CA SER A 56 -6.94 -1.54 10.52
C SER A 56 -7.42 -2.77 11.32
N LYS A 57 -6.58 -3.32 12.22
CA LYS A 57 -6.83 -4.61 12.90
C LYS A 57 -7.17 -5.74 11.91
N GLY A 58 -6.57 -5.73 10.72
CA GLY A 58 -6.85 -6.69 9.66
C GLY A 58 -8.12 -6.42 8.84
N MET A 59 -8.93 -5.43 9.24
CA MET A 59 -10.16 -5.05 8.53
C MET A 59 -9.98 -3.72 7.79
N PRO A 60 -10.11 -3.70 6.45
CA PRO A 60 -9.99 -2.45 5.67
C PRO A 60 -11.10 -1.43 5.97
N GLY A 61 -12.20 -1.86 6.60
CA GLY A 61 -13.31 -1.00 7.02
C GLY A 61 -12.94 -0.04 8.16
N ASN A 62 -12.01 -0.44 9.04
CA ASN A 62 -11.60 0.33 10.22
C ASN A 62 -10.74 1.55 9.88
N LEU A 63 -10.34 1.70 8.63
CA LEU A 63 -9.58 2.85 8.14
C LEU A 63 -10.54 3.93 7.65
N THR A 64 -10.34 5.15 8.15
CA THR A 64 -11.05 6.35 7.68
C THR A 64 -10.69 6.65 6.23
N GLN A 65 -11.46 7.49 5.54
CA GLN A 65 -11.15 7.87 4.15
C GLN A 65 -9.77 8.53 4.01
N ARG A 66 -9.33 9.28 5.03
CA ARG A 66 -7.98 9.86 5.10
C ARG A 66 -6.92 8.76 5.22
N ASP A 67 -7.12 7.80 6.10
CA ASP A 67 -6.22 6.64 6.27
C ASP A 67 -6.11 5.82 4.98
N ARG A 68 -7.23 5.58 4.31
CA ARG A 68 -7.28 4.85 3.02
C ARG A 68 -6.49 5.58 1.94
N THR A 69 -6.65 6.89 1.87
CA THR A 69 -5.90 7.74 0.92
C THR A 69 -4.41 7.68 1.21
N ARG A 70 -4.04 7.74 2.49
CA ARG A 70 -2.65 7.68 2.93
C ARG A 70 -2.02 6.31 2.65
N LEU A 71 -2.71 5.22 2.99
CA LEU A 71 -2.26 3.86 2.69
C LEU A 71 -2.08 3.66 1.19
N LYS A 72 -3.03 4.14 0.37
CA LYS A 72 -2.93 4.10 -1.09
C LYS A 72 -1.69 4.83 -1.61
N HIS A 73 -1.36 5.99 -1.03
CA HIS A 73 -0.16 6.72 -1.41
C HIS A 73 1.11 5.93 -1.07
N LEU A 74 1.23 5.42 0.15
CA LEU A 74 2.38 4.64 0.63
C LEU A 74 2.58 3.36 -0.18
N VAL A 75 1.52 2.59 -0.40
CA VAL A 75 1.54 1.36 -1.20
C VAL A 75 1.94 1.66 -2.64
N GLY A 76 1.44 2.75 -3.22
CA GLY A 76 1.83 3.18 -4.55
C GLY A 76 3.32 3.52 -4.63
N LYS A 77 3.88 4.17 -3.61
CA LYS A 77 5.31 4.48 -3.54
C LYS A 77 6.15 3.19 -3.38
N ALA A 78 5.75 2.29 -2.48
CA ALA A 78 6.40 0.99 -2.28
C ALA A 78 6.49 0.13 -3.54
N ILE A 79 5.47 0.17 -4.41
CA ILE A 79 5.45 -0.62 -5.64
C ILE A 79 6.39 -0.05 -6.71
N ARG A 80 6.47 1.28 -6.81
CA ARG A 80 7.10 1.98 -7.92
C ARG A 80 8.62 2.06 -7.79
N GLY A 81 9.14 2.37 -6.60
CA GLY A 81 10.47 2.98 -6.50
C GLY A 81 10.36 4.46 -6.83
#